data_AF-A0A7S0FNZ9-F1
#
_entry.id   AF-A0A7S0FNZ9-F1
#
_cell.length_a   1.000
_cell.length_b   1.000
_cell.length_c   1.000
_cell.angle_alpha   90.00
_cell.angle_beta   90.00
_cell.angle_gamma   90.00
#
_symmetry.space_group_name_H-M   'P 1'
#
loop_
_entity.id
_entity.type
_entity.pdbx_description
1 polymer ?
#
loop_
_entity_poly.entity_id
_entity_poly.type
_entity_poly.pdbx_seq_one_letter_code
_entity_poly.pdbx_strand_id
1 'polypeptide(L)'
;VEADIVAYWCTLDASMFTLFMSISGGISWSEVLLPLWEVSFFLVVTFVAYIAFTVFAVLNVVTGVFCHSAIDSAQKNPDVIAQALIANQRQYVENIQRLFCQVDVDKSLSITWTEFERIINDADNRAFLAALEIEAMDAWTLFK
;
A
#
# COMPACT_ATOMS: atom_id res chain seq x y z
N VAL A 1 30.45 33.82 -16.96
CA VAL A 1 29.07 34.24 -17.33
C VAL A 1 28.80 33.97 -18.80
N GLU A 2 29.34 34.74 -19.77
CA GLU A 2 29.07 34.49 -21.20
C GLU A 2 29.51 33.08 -21.67
N ALA A 3 30.72 32.64 -21.30
CA ALA A 3 31.20 31.31 -21.65
C ALA A 3 30.32 30.18 -21.08
N ASP A 4 29.79 30.38 -19.86
CA ASP A 4 28.95 29.38 -19.18
C ASP A 4 27.53 29.36 -19.76
N ILE A 5 26.97 30.52 -20.12
CA ILE A 5 25.70 30.60 -20.85
C ILE A 5 25.83 29.88 -22.19
N VAL A 6 26.94 30.10 -22.91
CA VAL A 6 27.17 29.43 -24.18
C VAL A 6 27.35 27.92 -23.99
N ALA A 7 28.05 27.48 -22.94
CA ALA A 7 28.26 26.07 -22.67
C ALA A 7 26.96 25.33 -22.32
N TYR A 8 26.10 25.91 -21.48
CA TYR A 8 24.96 25.22 -20.90
C TYR A 8 23.61 25.54 -21.55
N TRP A 9 23.48 26.71 -22.18
CA TRP A 9 22.19 27.30 -22.59
C TRP A 9 22.16 27.82 -24.04
N CYS A 10 23.21 27.61 -24.84
CA CYS A 10 23.27 28.16 -26.21
C CYS A 10 22.29 27.51 -27.18
N THR A 11 22.00 26.24 -27.01
CA THR A 11 21.12 25.47 -27.90
C THR A 11 20.05 24.72 -27.11
N LEU A 12 18.98 24.32 -27.80
CA LEU A 12 17.86 23.62 -27.17
C LEU A 12 18.30 22.26 -26.60
N ASP A 13 19.09 21.51 -27.35
CA ASP A 13 19.66 20.23 -26.95
C ASP A 13 20.62 20.36 -25.76
N ALA A 14 21.50 21.37 -25.76
CA ALA A 14 22.36 21.68 -24.62
C ALA A 14 21.52 22.04 -23.38
N SER A 15 20.48 22.84 -23.55
CA SER A 15 19.56 23.21 -22.45
C SER A 15 18.84 21.99 -21.88
N MET A 16 18.32 21.10 -22.75
CA MET A 16 17.69 19.85 -22.33
C MET A 16 18.67 18.93 -21.58
N PHE A 17 19.90 18.84 -22.07
CA PHE A 17 20.95 18.04 -21.42
C PHE A 17 21.34 18.63 -20.06
N THR A 18 21.49 19.95 -19.95
CA THR A 18 21.73 20.67 -18.68
C THR A 18 20.62 20.41 -17.66
N LEU A 19 19.36 20.47 -18.08
CA LEU A 19 18.20 20.17 -17.23
C LEU A 19 18.22 18.72 -16.72
N PHE A 20 18.62 17.78 -17.58
CA PHE A 20 18.78 16.37 -17.21
C PHE A 20 19.96 16.14 -16.24
N MET A 21 21.13 16.72 -16.52
CA MET A 21 22.30 16.64 -15.63
C MET A 21 22.00 17.20 -14.24
N SER A 22 21.22 18.28 -14.17
CA SER A 22 20.86 18.96 -12.91
C SER A 22 20.00 18.10 -11.97
N ILE A 23 19.17 17.20 -12.52
CA ILE A 23 18.31 16.30 -11.71
C ILE A 23 18.95 14.92 -11.47
N SER A 24 19.88 14.51 -12.33
CA SER A 24 20.55 13.21 -12.26
C SER A 24 21.84 13.23 -11.43
N GLY A 25 22.26 14.40 -10.95
CA GLY A 25 23.51 14.57 -10.20
C GLY A 25 24.76 14.65 -11.07
N GLY A 26 24.61 14.93 -12.37
CA GLY A 26 25.74 15.11 -13.29
C GLY A 26 26.44 16.48 -13.14
N ILE A 27 25.70 17.50 -12.71
CA ILE A 27 26.22 18.83 -12.37
C ILE A 27 25.40 19.43 -11.23
N SER A 28 26.01 20.28 -10.40
CA SER A 28 25.24 21.03 -9.41
C SER A 28 24.29 21.99 -10.11
N TRP A 29 22.99 21.92 -9.80
CA TRP A 29 21.99 22.83 -10.34
C TRP A 29 22.30 24.30 -10.00
N SER A 30 23.05 24.57 -8.92
CA SER A 30 23.49 25.93 -8.57
C SER A 30 24.50 26.50 -9.56
N GLU A 31 25.39 25.67 -10.14
CA GLU A 31 26.43 26.10 -11.06
C GLU A 31 25.85 26.60 -12.39
N VAL A 32 24.80 25.94 -12.87
CA VAL A 32 24.11 26.30 -14.13
C VAL A 32 23.05 27.38 -13.93
N LEU A 33 22.66 27.66 -12.69
CA LEU A 33 21.74 28.73 -12.32
C LEU A 33 22.43 30.09 -12.22
N LEU A 34 23.70 30.14 -11.77
CA LEU A 34 24.47 31.38 -11.64
C LEU A 34 24.48 32.24 -12.92
N PRO A 35 24.71 31.67 -14.12
CA PRO A 35 24.70 32.46 -15.35
C PRO A 35 23.30 32.93 -15.75
N LEU A 36 22.23 32.22 -15.36
CA LEU A 36 20.84 32.62 -15.62
C LEU A 36 20.42 33.83 -14.77
N TRP A 37 21.00 33.99 -13.59
CA TRP A 37 20.70 35.11 -12.68
C TRP A 37 21.02 36.47 -13.30
N GLU A 38 22.12 36.54 -14.05
CA GLU A 38 22.55 37.75 -14.76
C GLU A 38 21.72 38.02 -16.02
N VAL A 39 21.00 37.01 -16.54
CA VAL A 39 20.19 37.13 -17.76
C VAL A 39 18.75 37.56 -17.44
N SER A 40 18.09 36.82 -16.55
CA SER A 40 16.71 37.12 -16.18
C SER A 40 16.28 36.39 -14.92
N PHE A 41 15.75 37.15 -13.96
CA PHE A 41 15.13 36.60 -12.76
C PHE A 41 13.98 35.63 -13.08
N PHE A 42 13.24 35.85 -14.16
CA PHE A 42 12.16 34.94 -14.58
C PHE A 42 12.70 33.53 -14.89
N LEU A 43 13.83 33.43 -15.61
CA LEU A 43 14.46 32.15 -15.93
C LEU A 43 14.93 31.41 -14.69
N VAL A 44 15.47 32.13 -13.70
CA VAL A 44 15.85 31.57 -12.41
C VAL A 44 14.65 30.93 -11.72
N VAL A 45 13.53 31.67 -11.62
CA VAL A 45 12.30 31.17 -10.98
C VAL A 45 11.76 29.95 -11.72
N THR A 46 11.74 29.99 -13.06
CA THR A 46 11.31 28.83 -13.88
C THR A 46 12.21 27.62 -13.67
N PHE A 47 13.53 27.79 -13.63
CA PHE A 47 14.48 26.70 -13.40
C PHE A 47 14.33 26.08 -12.00
N VAL A 48 14.19 26.92 -10.96
CA VAL A 48 13.94 26.45 -9.59
C VAL A 48 12.61 25.70 -9.48
N ALA A 49 11.55 26.19 -10.12
CA ALA A 49 10.27 25.50 -10.19
C ALA A 49 10.38 24.13 -10.88
N TYR A 50 11.15 24.04 -11.98
CA TYR A 50 11.45 22.77 -12.65
C TYR A 50 12.15 21.78 -11.73
N ILE A 51 13.19 22.22 -10.99
CA ILE A 51 13.93 21.36 -10.06
C ILE A 51 13.00 20.88 -8.94
N ALA A 52 12.24 21.79 -8.31
CA ALA A 52 11.31 21.44 -7.25
C ALA A 52 10.24 20.44 -7.73
N PHE A 53 9.62 20.69 -8.88
CA PHE A 53 8.62 19.79 -9.45
C PHE A 53 9.20 18.42 -9.77
N THR A 54 10.37 18.37 -10.40
CA THR A 54 10.98 17.09 -10.81
C THR A 54 11.44 16.27 -9.61
N VAL A 55 12.08 16.91 -8.63
CA VAL A 55 12.61 16.22 -7.44
C VAL A 55 11.49 15.82 -6.48
N PHE A 56 10.55 16.72 -6.17
CA PHE A 56 9.52 16.46 -5.16
C PHE A 56 8.27 15.75 -5.71
N ALA A 57 7.93 15.93 -6.99
CA ALA A 57 6.76 15.26 -7.57
C ALA A 57 7.16 14.11 -8.48
N VAL A 58 7.91 14.36 -9.56
CA VAL A 58 8.16 13.34 -10.60
C VAL A 58 8.93 12.14 -10.04
N LEU A 59 10.08 12.37 -9.41
CA LEU A 59 10.90 11.28 -8.84
C LEU A 59 10.15 10.51 -7.75
N ASN A 60 9.37 11.20 -6.91
CA ASN A 60 8.58 10.56 -5.87
C ASN A 60 7.41 9.72 -6.43
N VAL A 61 6.73 10.19 -7.48
CA VAL A 61 5.69 9.41 -8.17
C VAL A 61 6.29 8.15 -8.80
N VAL A 62 7.40 8.30 -9.53
CA VAL A 62 8.10 7.16 -10.15
C VAL A 62 8.54 6.15 -9.10
N THR A 63 9.17 6.63 -8.02
CA THR A 63 9.58 5.78 -6.88
C THR A 63 8.36 5.08 -6.26
N GLY A 64 7.25 5.79 -6.06
CA GLY A 64 6.01 5.24 -5.53
C GLY A 64 5.46 4.10 -6.38
N VAL A 65 5.47 4.24 -7.71
CA VAL A 65 5.03 3.18 -8.64
C VAL A 65 5.94 1.96 -8.56
N PHE A 66 7.27 2.16 -8.52
CA PHE A 66 8.21 1.06 -8.38
C PHE A 66 8.08 0.34 -7.03
N CYS A 67 7.96 1.10 -5.93
CA CYS A 67 7.70 0.53 -4.60
C CYS A 67 6.39 -0.26 -4.57
N HIS A 68 5.31 0.28 -5.14
CA HIS A 68 4.03 -0.41 -5.20
C HIS A 68 4.13 -1.72 -5.99
N SER A 69 4.80 -1.69 -7.15
CA SER A 69 5.03 -2.88 -7.98
C SER A 69 5.86 -3.94 -7.25
N ALA A 70 6.87 -3.53 -6.49
CA ALA A 70 7.69 -4.42 -5.67
C ALA A 70 6.87 -5.07 -4.54
N ILE A 71 6.02 -4.29 -3.85
CA ILE A 71 5.13 -4.80 -2.80
C ILE A 71 4.09 -5.76 -3.36
N ASP A 72 3.42 -5.40 -4.45
CA ASP A 72 2.39 -6.23 -5.09
C ASP A 72 3.00 -7.56 -5.58
N SER A 73 4.19 -7.51 -6.18
CA SER A 73 4.93 -8.73 -6.53
C SER A 73 5.29 -9.57 -5.29
N ALA A 74 5.64 -8.94 -4.16
CA ALA A 74 5.94 -9.65 -2.94
C ALA A 74 4.70 -10.32 -2.31
N GLN A 75 3.53 -9.68 -2.41
CA GLN A 75 2.25 -10.21 -1.91
C GLN A 75 1.71 -11.36 -2.78
N LYS A 76 2.06 -11.38 -4.07
CA LYS A 76 1.70 -12.47 -4.99
C LYS A 76 2.57 -13.72 -4.85
N ASN A 77 3.53 -13.74 -3.91
CA ASN A 77 4.32 -14.94 -3.64
C ASN A 77 3.42 -16.08 -3.13
N PRO A 78 3.44 -17.27 -3.79
CA PRO A 78 2.62 -18.42 -3.40
C PRO A 78 2.78 -18.81 -1.93
N ASP A 79 3.99 -18.71 -1.39
CA ASP A 79 4.26 -19.02 0.02
C ASP A 79 3.59 -18.02 0.98
N VAL A 80 3.59 -16.72 0.63
CA VAL A 80 2.92 -15.67 1.41
C VAL A 80 1.40 -15.86 1.36
N ILE A 81 0.86 -16.20 0.19
CA ILE A 81 -0.57 -16.50 0.02
C ILE A 81 -0.94 -17.75 0.82
N ALA A 82 -0.14 -18.82 0.74
CA ALA A 82 -0.38 -20.05 1.49
C ALA A 82 -0.35 -19.81 3.01
N GLN A 83 0.62 -19.04 3.50
CA GLN A 83 0.69 -18.65 4.92
C GLN A 83 -0.53 -17.81 5.34
N ALA A 84 -0.97 -16.87 4.51
CA ALA A 84 -2.15 -16.06 4.78
C ALA A 84 -3.44 -16.90 4.82
N LEU A 85 -3.59 -17.89 3.94
CA LEU A 85 -4.72 -18.83 3.96
C LEU A 85 -4.72 -19.69 5.22
N ILE A 86 -3.55 -20.23 5.61
CA ILE A 86 -3.41 -21.02 6.84
C ILE A 86 -3.72 -20.16 8.07
N ALA A 87 -3.24 -18.91 8.12
CA ALA A 87 -3.52 -17.98 9.20
C ALA A 87 -5.02 -17.64 9.29
N ASN A 88 -5.68 -17.39 8.16
CA ASN A 88 -7.13 -17.16 8.11
C ASN A 88 -7.91 -18.39 8.59
N GLN A 89 -7.56 -19.59 8.14
CA GLN A 89 -8.19 -20.83 8.61
C GLN A 89 -8.02 -21.01 10.12
N ARG A 90 -6.82 -20.73 10.65
CA ARG A 90 -6.56 -20.79 12.09
C ARG A 90 -7.42 -19.79 12.86
N GLN A 91 -7.49 -18.55 12.39
CA GLN A 91 -8.33 -17.51 13.00
C GLN A 91 -9.82 -17.90 12.95
N TYR A 92 -10.27 -18.50 11.86
CA TYR A 92 -11.63 -19.01 11.71
C TYR A 92 -11.94 -20.11 12.74
N VAL A 93 -11.04 -21.09 12.87
CA VAL A 93 -11.16 -22.16 13.88
C VAL A 93 -11.13 -21.58 15.30
N GLU A 94 -10.26 -20.63 15.60
CA GLU A 94 -10.17 -19.99 16.91
C GLU A 94 -11.46 -19.21 17.26
N ASN A 95 -12.05 -18.50 16.29
CA ASN A 95 -13.31 -17.77 16.49
C ASN A 95 -14.48 -18.73 16.75
N ILE A 96 -14.55 -19.82 16.00
CA ILE A 96 -15.54 -20.88 16.19
C ILE A 96 -15.36 -21.55 17.55
N GLN A 97 -14.13 -21.89 17.93
CA GLN A 97 -13.82 -22.47 19.25
C GLN A 97 -14.23 -21.54 20.40
N ARG A 98 -14.00 -20.22 20.26
CA ARG A 98 -14.46 -19.26 21.27
C ARG A 98 -15.98 -19.22 21.39
N LEU A 99 -16.70 -19.24 20.27
CA LEU A 99 -18.16 -19.30 20.28
C LEU A 99 -18.66 -20.58 20.95
N PHE A 100 -18.06 -21.72 20.61
CA PHE A 100 -18.38 -23.00 21.24
C PHE A 100 -18.12 -22.98 22.75
N CYS A 101 -16.97 -22.46 23.19
CA CYS A 101 -16.64 -22.35 24.63
C CYS A 101 -17.52 -21.37 25.41
N GLN A 102 -18.10 -20.36 24.76
CA GLN A 102 -19.03 -19.43 25.43
C GLN A 102 -20.40 -20.06 25.67
N VAL A 103 -20.78 -21.04 24.85
CA VAL A 103 -22.11 -21.65 24.87
C VAL A 103 -22.11 -23.00 25.60
N ASP A 104 -21.00 -23.73 25.58
CA ASP A 104 -20.80 -24.99 26.31
C ASP A 104 -20.85 -24.72 27.84
N VAL A 105 -22.04 -24.86 28.43
CA VAL A 105 -22.28 -24.57 29.85
C VAL A 105 -21.83 -25.74 30.73
N ASP A 106 -21.91 -26.96 30.20
CA ASP A 106 -21.55 -28.18 30.93
C ASP A 106 -20.08 -28.59 30.80
N LYS A 107 -19.31 -27.89 29.95
CA LYS A 107 -17.90 -28.18 29.61
C LYS A 107 -17.72 -29.58 29.05
N SER A 108 -18.73 -30.12 28.39
CA SER A 108 -18.67 -31.46 27.79
C SER A 108 -17.76 -31.51 26.57
N LEU A 109 -17.27 -30.36 26.07
CA LEU A 109 -16.55 -30.20 24.80
C LEU A 109 -17.42 -30.59 23.59
N SER A 110 -18.73 -30.71 23.80
CA SER A 110 -19.75 -31.00 22.82
C SER A 110 -20.91 -30.03 23.02
N ILE A 111 -21.57 -29.61 21.95
CA ILE A 111 -22.77 -28.80 22.09
C ILE A 111 -23.98 -29.71 22.04
N THR A 112 -24.83 -29.61 23.06
CA THR A 112 -26.12 -30.27 23.06
C THR A 112 -27.12 -29.52 22.18
N TRP A 113 -28.14 -30.22 21.68
CA TRP A 113 -29.20 -29.60 20.87
C TRP A 113 -29.84 -28.38 21.56
N THR A 114 -30.03 -28.44 22.88
CA THR A 114 -30.57 -27.37 23.70
C THR A 114 -29.67 -26.15 23.80
N GLU A 115 -28.35 -26.35 23.81
CA GLU A 115 -27.36 -25.27 23.79
C GLU A 115 -27.32 -24.62 22.41
N PHE A 116 -27.36 -25.42 21.35
CA PHE A 116 -27.39 -24.95 19.97
C PHE A 116 -28.65 -24.13 19.64
N GLU A 117 -29.82 -24.58 20.10
CA GLU A 117 -31.08 -23.84 19.95
C GLU A 117 -31.01 -22.46 20.63
N ARG A 118 -30.24 -22.34 21.70
CA ARG A 118 -29.99 -21.06 22.39
C ARG A 118 -29.09 -20.12 21.57
N ILE A 119 -28.11 -20.65 20.84
CA ILE A 119 -27.24 -19.89 19.92
C ILE A 119 -28.07 -19.26 18.80
N ILE A 120 -28.92 -20.06 18.16
CA ILE A 120 -29.71 -19.62 17.02
C ILE A 120 -30.82 -18.64 17.45
N ASN A 121 -31.33 -18.73 18.68
CA ASN A 121 -32.36 -17.82 19.16
C ASN A 121 -31.82 -16.50 19.76
N ASP A 122 -30.51 -16.40 20.01
CA ASP A 122 -29.86 -15.18 20.51
C ASP A 122 -29.41 -14.28 19.35
N ALA A 123 -29.77 -12.99 19.43
CA ALA A 123 -29.50 -12.00 18.39
C ALA A 123 -28.01 -11.72 18.22
N ASP A 124 -27.23 -11.72 19.31
CA ASP A 124 -25.78 -11.45 19.27
C ASP A 124 -25.03 -12.63 18.66
N ASN A 125 -25.41 -13.86 19.02
CA ASN A 125 -24.83 -15.08 18.47
C ASN A 125 -25.20 -15.29 17.00
N ARG A 126 -26.42 -14.94 16.58
CA ARG A 126 -26.82 -14.92 15.17
C ARG A 126 -26.00 -13.93 14.35
N ALA A 127 -25.74 -12.74 14.88
CA ALA A 127 -24.90 -11.75 14.21
C ALA A 127 -23.45 -12.26 14.08
N PHE A 128 -22.95 -12.96 15.10
CA PHE A 128 -21.62 -13.55 15.08
C PHE A 128 -21.49 -14.75 14.11
N LEU A 129 -22.49 -15.63 14.05
CA LEU A 129 -22.55 -16.71 13.06
C LEU A 129 -22.65 -16.18 11.62
N ALA A 130 -23.47 -15.15 11.41
CA ALA A 130 -23.56 -14.47 10.12
C ALA A 130 -22.23 -13.78 9.73
N ALA A 131 -21.51 -13.22 10.70
CA ALA A 131 -20.17 -12.64 10.48
C ALA A 131 -19.11 -13.71 10.15
N LEU A 132 -19.35 -14.98 10.50
CA LEU A 132 -18.52 -16.12 10.11
C LEU A 132 -19.01 -16.78 8.80
N GLU A 133 -19.97 -16.18 8.09
CA GLU A 133 -20.58 -16.75 6.88
C GLU A 133 -21.23 -18.14 7.10
N ILE A 134 -21.52 -18.48 8.35
CA ILE A 134 -22.25 -19.71 8.68
C ILE A 134 -23.73 -19.36 8.64
N GLU A 135 -24.40 -19.74 7.55
CA GLU A 135 -25.85 -19.65 7.49
C GLU A 135 -26.45 -20.53 8.60
N ALA A 136 -27.39 -19.99 9.38
CA ALA A 136 -28.02 -20.74 10.47
C ALA A 136 -28.71 -22.04 9.98
N MET A 137 -29.03 -22.14 8.69
CA MET A 137 -29.52 -23.37 8.05
C MET A 137 -28.42 -24.42 7.81
N ASP A 138 -27.18 -24.01 7.52
CA ASP A 138 -26.02 -24.92 7.38
C ASP A 138 -25.50 -25.37 8.75
N ALA A 139 -25.70 -24.56 9.79
CA ALA A 139 -25.39 -24.97 11.15
C ALA A 139 -26.22 -26.20 11.60
N TRP A 140 -27.43 -26.38 11.04
CA TRP A 140 -28.29 -27.55 11.27
C TRP A 140 -27.74 -28.84 10.64
N THR A 141 -26.96 -28.76 9.56
CA THR A 141 -26.36 -29.93 8.91
C THR A 141 -25.06 -30.37 9.59
N LEU A 142 -24.39 -29.50 10.34
CA LEU A 142 -23.19 -29.80 11.13
C LEU A 142 -23.43 -30.77 12.31
N PHE A 143 -24.68 -30.93 12.77
CA PHE A 143 -25.05 -31.73 13.94
C PHE A 143 -25.53 -33.15 13.64
N LYS A 144 -25.52 -33.59 12.38
CA LYS A 144 -26.06 -34.89 11.96
C LYS A 144 -24.98 -35.96 11.79
#